data_AF-A0AAV8WU96-F1
#
_entry.id   AF-A0AAV8WU96-F1
#
_cell.length_a   1.000
_cell.length_b   1.000
_cell.length_c   1.000
_cell.angle_alpha   90.00
_cell.angle_beta   90.00
_cell.angle_gamma   90.00
#
_symmetry.space_group_name_H-M   'P 1'
#
loop_
_entity.id
_entity.type
_entity.pdbx_description
1 polymer ?
#
loop_
_entity_poly.entity_id
_entity_poly.type
_entity_poly.pdbx_seq_one_letter_code
_entity_poly.pdbx_strand_id
1 'polypeptide(L)'
;MRTRNPIERLFGIWKRHFPVLALGIRLNAQKVEAVVIACAVLHNIAVQMNDGDPLVNNDEIEAAIAFTNNVNNLINQERRGINDYNRHSLITQYFQNLL
;
A
#
# COMPACT_ATOMS: atom_id res chain seq x y z
N MET A 1 -23.03 -11.40 -17.68
CA MET A 1 -22.02 -10.58 -16.98
C MET A 1 -22.65 -9.32 -16.37
N ARG A 2 -23.50 -9.42 -15.34
CA ARG A 2 -24.27 -8.27 -14.79
C ARG A 2 -23.86 -7.83 -13.38
N THR A 3 -23.03 -8.62 -12.69
CA THR A 3 -22.60 -8.39 -11.30
C THR A 3 -21.24 -7.70 -11.18
N ARG A 4 -20.46 -7.60 -12.26
CA ARG A 4 -19.13 -6.96 -12.24
C ARG A 4 -19.22 -5.45 -12.02
N ASN A 5 -20.11 -4.77 -12.74
CA ASN A 5 -20.27 -3.31 -12.67
C ASN A 5 -20.60 -2.78 -11.27
N PRO A 6 -21.58 -3.35 -10.53
CA PRO A 6 -21.90 -2.89 -9.18
C PRO A 6 -20.75 -3.11 -8.19
N ILE A 7 -20.07 -4.25 -8.29
CA ILE A 7 -18.97 -4.63 -7.41
C ILE A 7 -17.74 -3.75 -7.65
N GLU A 8 -17.41 -3.47 -8.91
CA GLU A 8 -16.32 -2.55 -9.27
C GLU A 8 -16.59 -1.13 -8.75
N ARG A 9 -17.84 -0.65 -8.86
CA ARG A 9 -18.23 0.66 -8.31
C ARG A 9 -18.13 0.70 -6.79
N LEU A 10 -18.59 -0.35 -6.11
CA LEU A 10 -18.49 -0.47 -4.65
C LEU A 10 -17.03 -0.41 -4.19
N PHE A 11 -16.15 -1.19 -4.81
CA PHE A 11 -14.72 -1.17 -4.49
C PHE A 11 -14.07 0.17 -4.82
N GLY A 12 -14.50 0.86 -5.88
CA GLY A 12 -14.05 2.21 -6.18
C GLY A 12 -14.37 3.20 -5.07
N ILE A 13 -15.60 3.17 -4.54
CA ILE A 13 -16.04 4.03 -3.43
C ILE A 13 -15.23 3.72 -2.15
N TRP A 14 -15.07 2.45 -1.82
CA TRP A 14 -14.33 2.04 -0.62
C TRP A 14 -12.85 2.40 -0.68
N LYS A 15 -12.21 2.30 -1.85
CA LYS A 15 -10.81 2.72 -2.02
C LYS A 15 -10.63 4.23 -1.89
N ARG A 16 -11.63 5.02 -2.29
CA ARG A 16 -11.66 6.48 -2.11
C ARG A 16 -11.83 6.88 -0.65
N HIS A 17 -12.72 6.19 0.08
CA HIS A 17 -12.98 6.48 1.49
C HIS A 17 -11.86 5.98 2.40
N PHE A 18 -11.25 4.83 2.05
CA PHE A 18 -10.21 4.19 2.85
C PHE A 18 -8.96 3.95 2.00
N PRO A 19 -7.99 4.90 1.98
CA PRO A 19 -6.74 4.78 1.22
C PRO A 19 -5.93 3.52 1.55
N VAL A 20 -6.12 2.95 2.74
CA VAL A 20 -5.52 1.67 3.16
C VAL A 20 -5.86 0.50 2.23
N LEU A 21 -7.06 0.52 1.61
CA LEU A 21 -7.49 -0.49 0.63
C LEU A 21 -6.94 -0.22 -0.77
N ALA A 22 -6.53 1.01 -1.06
CA ALA A 22 -6.00 1.43 -2.35
C ALA A 22 -4.48 1.30 -2.45
N LEU A 23 -3.76 1.66 -1.37
CA LEU A 23 -2.29 1.62 -1.27
C LEU A 23 -1.73 0.20 -1.05
N GLY A 24 -2.58 -0.74 -0.63
CA GLY A 24 -2.19 -2.10 -0.28
C GLY A 24 -1.79 -2.25 1.20
N ILE A 25 -2.30 -3.31 1.84
CA ILE A 25 -2.13 -3.55 3.27
C ILE A 25 -0.81 -4.28 3.51
N ARG A 26 0.09 -3.68 4.29
CA ARG A 26 1.41 -4.25 4.65
C ARG A 26 1.43 -4.93 6.02
N LEU A 27 0.25 -5.15 6.60
CA LEU A 27 0.09 -5.80 7.89
C LEU A 27 0.15 -7.32 7.73
N ASN A 28 0.44 -8.02 8.83
CA ASN A 28 0.30 -9.48 8.88
C ASN A 28 -1.13 -9.88 8.46
N ALA A 29 -1.26 -10.93 7.65
CA ALA A 29 -2.53 -11.43 7.11
C ALA A 29 -3.64 -11.52 8.18
N GLN A 30 -3.29 -11.92 9.40
CA GLN A 30 -4.20 -12.00 10.55
C GLN A 30 -4.87 -10.66 10.90
N LYS A 31 -4.18 -9.54 10.67
CA LYS A 31 -4.68 -8.18 10.94
C LYS A 31 -5.43 -7.60 9.74
N VAL A 32 -5.20 -8.13 8.54
CA VAL A 32 -5.83 -7.64 7.30
C VAL A 32 -7.34 -7.81 7.37
N GLU A 33 -7.82 -8.97 7.85
CA GLU A 33 -9.24 -9.23 8.01
C GLU A 33 -9.90 -8.19 8.93
N ALA A 34 -9.31 -7.93 10.10
CA ALA A 34 -9.82 -6.95 11.04
C ALA A 34 -9.88 -5.53 10.45
N VAL A 35 -8.90 -5.15 9.62
CA VAL A 35 -8.88 -3.86 8.92
C VAL A 35 -10.02 -3.78 7.90
N VAL A 36 -10.24 -4.83 7.11
CA VAL A 36 -11.33 -4.86 6.11
C VAL A 36 -12.69 -4.78 6.81
N ILE A 37 -12.88 -5.53 7.90
CA ILE A 37 -14.12 -5.48 8.70
C ILE A 37 -14.32 -4.08 9.30
N ALA A 38 -13.27 -3.46 9.86
CA ALA A 38 -13.36 -2.12 10.40
C ALA A 38 -13.75 -1.08 9.33
N CYS A 39 -13.20 -1.18 8.12
CA CYS A 39 -13.60 -0.33 6.99
C CYS A 39 -15.08 -0.52 6.63
N ALA A 40 -15.58 -1.77 6.68
CA ALA A 40 -17.00 -2.07 6.46
C ALA A 40 -17.92 -1.41 7.49
N VAL A 41 -17.56 -1.53 8.76
CA VAL A 41 -18.31 -0.94 9.88
C VAL A 41 -18.30 0.58 9.78
N LEU A 42 -17.14 1.19 9.53
CA LEU A 42 -17.01 2.63 9.35
C LEU A 42 -17.82 3.14 8.15
N HIS A 43 -17.83 2.40 7.05
CA HIS A 43 -18.64 2.73 5.88
C HIS A 43 -20.13 2.73 6.21
N ASN A 44 -20.61 1.71 6.94
CA ASN A 44 -22.01 1.64 7.35
C ASN A 44 -22.40 2.81 8.26
N ILE A 45 -21.50 3.20 9.18
CA ILE A 45 -21.70 4.37 10.03
C ILE A 45 -21.77 5.64 9.18
N ALA A 46 -20.84 5.84 8.23
CA ALA A 46 -20.85 6.99 7.33
C ALA A 46 -22.17 7.09 6.55
N VAL A 47 -22.66 5.97 6.01
CA VAL A 47 -23.96 5.90 5.33
C VAL A 47 -25.11 6.27 6.27
N GLN A 48 -25.11 5.78 7.51
CA GLN A 48 -26.14 6.14 8.51
C GLN A 48 -26.10 7.62 8.88
N MET A 49 -24.91 8.23 8.91
CA MET A 49 -24.73 9.65 9.20
C MET A 49 -25.02 10.54 7.98
N ASN A 50 -25.37 9.97 6.83
CA ASN A 50 -25.51 10.65 5.56
C ASN A 50 -24.24 11.46 5.19
N ASP A 51 -23.09 10.94 5.61
CA ASP A 51 -21.79 11.45 5.23
C ASP A 51 -21.56 11.05 3.77
N GLY A 52 -21.49 12.05 2.90
CA GLY A 52 -21.46 11.85 1.45
C GLY A 52 -20.22 11.09 0.98
N ASP A 53 -20.25 10.62 -0.26
CA ASP A 53 -19.05 10.04 -0.86
C ASP A 53 -17.90 11.08 -0.85
N PRO A 54 -16.67 10.68 -0.47
CA PRO A 54 -15.55 11.62 -0.38
C PRO A 54 -15.30 12.28 -1.74
N LEU A 55 -15.22 13.61 -1.80
CA LEU A 55 -15.05 14.37 -3.05
C LEU A 55 -13.73 14.08 -3.79
N VAL A 56 -12.85 13.27 -3.19
CA VAL A 56 -11.55 12.88 -3.75
C VAL A 56 -11.76 12.19 -5.09
N ASN A 57 -11.20 12.82 -6.13
CA ASN A 57 -11.22 12.29 -7.50
C ASN A 57 -10.28 11.08 -7.60
N ASN A 58 -10.59 10.11 -8.46
CA ASN A 58 -9.76 8.92 -8.65
C ASN A 58 -8.31 9.31 -9.04
N ASP A 59 -8.15 10.37 -9.82
CA ASP A 59 -6.85 10.86 -10.28
C ASP A 59 -5.93 11.27 -9.12
N GLU A 60 -6.46 11.89 -8.07
CA GLU A 60 -5.69 12.32 -6.90
C GLU A 60 -5.21 11.13 -6.07
N ILE A 61 -6.05 10.11 -5.94
CA ILE A 61 -5.71 8.86 -5.24
C ILE A 61 -4.67 8.09 -6.05
N GLU A 62 -4.83 8.00 -7.36
CA GLU A 62 -3.85 7.37 -8.25
C GLU A 62 -2.50 8.07 -8.18
N ALA A 63 -2.48 9.41 -8.16
CA ALA A 63 -1.25 10.18 -7.98
C ALA A 63 -0.59 9.91 -6.62
N ALA A 64 -1.37 9.86 -5.53
CA ALA A 64 -0.85 9.55 -4.19
C ALA A 64 -0.31 8.11 -4.08
N ILE A 65 -0.98 7.14 -4.73
CA ILE A 65 -0.52 5.75 -4.82
C ILE A 65 0.78 5.67 -5.61
N ALA A 66 0.84 6.33 -6.78
CA ALA A 66 2.03 6.37 -7.62
C ALA A 66 3.22 6.98 -6.86
N PHE A 67 3.02 8.11 -6.18
CA PHE A 67 4.05 8.73 -5.35
C PHE A 67 4.56 7.77 -4.26
N THR A 68 3.64 7.15 -3.52
CA THR A 68 3.99 6.20 -2.45
C THR A 68 4.80 5.03 -2.99
N ASN A 69 4.40 4.46 -4.13
CA ASN A 69 5.12 3.35 -4.76
C ASN A 69 6.53 3.74 -5.20
N ASN A 70 6.69 4.93 -5.80
CA ASN A 70 8.00 5.45 -6.20
C ASN A 70 8.94 5.60 -4.99
N VAL A 71 8.47 6.21 -3.90
CA VAL A 71 9.27 6.37 -2.67
C VAL A 71 9.73 5.01 -2.11
N ASN A 72 8.84 4.02 -2.09
CA ASN A 72 9.20 2.67 -1.64
C ASN A 72 10.26 2.01 -2.54
N ASN A 73 10.18 2.21 -3.85
CA ASN A 73 11.17 1.69 -4.78
C ASN A 73 12.54 2.33 -4.57
N LEU A 74 12.61 3.65 -4.36
CA LEU A 74 13.86 4.35 -4.05
C LEU A 74 14.50 3.80 -2.76
N ILE A 75 13.72 3.69 -1.67
CA ILE A 75 14.21 3.15 -0.39
C ILE A 75 14.75 1.73 -0.56
N ASN A 76 14.08 0.89 -1.37
CA ASN A 76 14.52 -0.47 -1.63
C ASN A 76 15.81 -0.51 -2.47
N GLN A 77 15.99 0.42 -3.42
CA GLN A 77 17.23 0.54 -4.19
C GLN A 77 18.40 0.98 -3.32
N GLU A 78 18.21 2.00 -2.47
CA GLU A 78 19.24 2.46 -1.52
C GLU A 78 19.65 1.32 -0.57
N ARG A 79 18.68 0.61 0.01
CA ARG A 79 18.94 -0.55 0.87
C ARG A 79 19.72 -1.66 0.16
N ARG A 80 19.39 -1.95 -1.11
CA ARG A 80 20.12 -2.93 -1.91
C ARG A 80 21.57 -2.48 -2.14
N GLY A 81 21.78 -1.23 -2.53
CA GLY A 81 23.13 -0.69 -2.73
C GLY A 81 24.00 -0.71 -1.48
N ILE A 82 23.45 -0.32 -0.33
CA ILE A 82 24.15 -0.38 0.97
C ILE A 82 24.52 -1.82 1.33
N ASN A 83 23.58 -2.75 1.18
CA ASN A 83 23.84 -4.16 1.47
C ASN A 83 24.89 -4.76 0.53
N ASP A 84 24.88 -4.37 -0.74
CA ASP A 84 25.84 -4.86 -1.74
C ASP A 84 27.26 -4.35 -1.44
N TYR A 85 27.41 -3.08 -1.09
CA TYR A 85 28.68 -2.50 -0.64
C TYR A 85 29.22 -3.18 0.63
N ASN A 86 28.37 -3.40 1.64
CA ASN A 86 28.77 -4.07 2.87
C ASN A 86 29.19 -5.53 2.61
N ARG A 87 28.47 -6.25 1.74
CA ARG A 87 28.85 -7.61 1.35
C ARG A 87 30.19 -7.62 0.60
N HIS A 88 30.38 -6.71 -0.35
CA HIS A 88 31.60 -6.66 -1.14
C HIS A 88 32.83 -6.30 -0.30
N SER A 89 32.72 -5.33 0.60
CA SER A 89 33.81 -4.95 1.51
C SER A 89 34.20 -6.08 2.45
N LEU A 90 33.24 -6.80 3.04
CA LEU A 90 33.51 -7.96 3.89
C LEU A 90 34.19 -9.10 3.12
N ILE A 91 33.76 -9.37 1.89
CA ILE A 91 34.37 -10.38 1.01
C ILE A 91 35.83 -10.00 0.70
N THR A 92 36.05 -8.75 0.30
CA THR A 92 37.41 -8.26 -0.03
C THR A 92 38.33 -8.32 1.18
N GLN A 93 37.87 -7.89 2.36
CA GLN A 93 38.66 -7.93 3.59
C GLN A 93 39.02 -9.36 4.00
N TYR A 94 38.10 -10.32 3.85
CA TYR A 94 38.37 -11.74 4.14
C TYR A 94 39.51 -12.28 3.28
N PHE A 95 39.48 -12.05 1.96
CA PHE A 95 40.50 -12.55 1.05
C PHE A 95 41.84 -11.82 1.18
N GLN A 96 41.84 -10.54 1.58
CA GLN A 96 43.07 -9.81 1.87
C GLN A 96 43.85 -10.37 3.06
N ASN A 97 43.16 -10.94 4.06
CA ASN A 97 43.79 -11.51 5.25
C ASN A 97 44.25 -12.97 5.07
N LEU A 98 44.01 -13.55 3.89
CA LEU A 98 44.34 -14.94 3.55
C LEU A 98 45.65 -15.06 2.76
N LEU A 99 46.23 -13.93 2.36
CA LEU A 99 47.55 -13.77 1.76
C LEU A 99 48.53 -13.26 2.83
#